data_AF-A0AAU5SPV5-F1
#
_entry.id   AF-A0AAU5SPV5-F1
#
_cell.length_a   1.000
_cell.length_b   1.000
_cell.length_c   1.000
_cell.angle_alpha   90.00
_cell.angle_beta   90.00
_cell.angle_gamma   90.00
#
_symmetry.space_group_name_H-M   'P 1'
#
loop_
_entity.id
_entity.type
_entity.pdbx_description
1 polymer ?
#
loop_
_entity_poly.entity_id
_entity_poly.type
_entity_poly.pdbx_seq_one_letter_code
_entity_poly.pdbx_strand_id
1 'polypeptide(L)'
;MSAPMTPQGPQGLATARGRGYRTDQVDRYLARLSGSRDEAWERVARLTVLAKRMEAEAQRLREAVASLAPQTYDELSERARRILALAQEEGEAVRGDARADAAATLGAADAYADRVAELARQDAHAVVEQTEVRARQGLERAQREADEVRAGARDDAARWRAEAHAALVETRRRADVLVAEREQEQRERREAAEREIAVREADQEARLSELERDAQARLAEARRAFAEAEEAARHGQEDAEARGAELVAAARAREERVGRETERVLREHAAAQEEMRAHMSHVRSSLAALTGRAPAEG
;
A
#
# COMPACT_ATOMS: atom_id res chain seq x y z
N MET A 1 68.93 17.77 -0.70
CA MET A 1 67.92 17.85 0.39
C MET A 1 67.53 19.30 0.57
N SER A 2 66.22 19.54 0.62
CA SER A 2 65.51 20.72 1.15
C SER A 2 65.68 22.09 0.49
N ALA A 3 64.65 22.44 -0.29
CA ALA A 3 64.15 23.81 -0.42
C ALA A 3 63.45 24.27 0.88
N PRO A 4 63.27 25.59 1.07
CA PRO A 4 62.04 26.11 1.67
C PRO A 4 61.45 27.22 0.78
N MET A 5 60.25 27.00 0.25
CA MET A 5 58.95 27.42 0.84
C MET A 5 58.72 28.93 0.73
N THR A 6 58.26 29.34 -0.46
CA THR A 6 57.55 30.60 -0.69
C THR A 6 56.18 30.52 0.00
N PRO A 7 55.78 31.50 0.83
CA PRO A 7 54.43 31.51 1.39
C PRO A 7 53.43 31.93 0.30
N GLN A 8 52.63 30.98 -0.17
CA GLN A 8 51.42 31.23 -0.94
C GLN A 8 50.27 31.56 0.02
N GLY A 9 49.62 32.70 -0.18
CA GLY A 9 48.27 32.95 0.33
C GLY A 9 47.71 34.29 -0.18
N PRO A 10 46.38 34.47 -0.27
CA PRO A 10 45.31 33.48 -0.31
C PRO A 10 44.81 33.26 -1.75
N GLN A 11 44.33 32.04 -2.00
CA GLN A 11 43.63 31.67 -3.23
C GLN A 11 42.40 32.56 -3.40
N GLY A 12 42.39 33.37 -4.46
CA GLY A 12 41.22 34.13 -4.86
C GLY A 12 40.04 33.20 -5.08
N LEU A 13 38.86 33.62 -4.61
CA LEU A 13 37.57 33.01 -4.88
C LEU A 13 37.44 32.72 -6.37
N ALA A 14 37.66 31.47 -6.77
CA ALA A 14 37.37 31.00 -8.11
C ALA A 14 35.85 31.01 -8.26
N THR A 15 35.31 32.10 -8.83
CA THR A 15 33.91 32.17 -9.22
C THR A 15 33.65 31.13 -10.30
N ALA A 16 33.15 29.98 -9.89
CA ALA A 16 32.51 29.03 -10.79
C ALA A 16 31.37 29.77 -11.52
N ARG A 17 31.42 29.73 -12.86
CA ARG A 17 30.49 30.35 -13.82
C ARG A 17 30.54 31.86 -13.98
N GLY A 18 31.65 32.39 -14.51
CA GLY A 18 31.68 33.41 -15.58
C GLY A 18 30.96 34.76 -15.39
N ARG A 19 30.43 35.07 -14.21
CA ARG A 19 29.66 36.30 -13.92
C ARG A 19 30.13 37.02 -12.66
N GLY A 20 31.43 36.97 -12.38
CA GLY A 20 32.08 37.88 -11.43
C GLY A 20 32.57 39.14 -12.15
N TYR A 21 32.65 40.27 -11.44
CA TYR A 21 33.37 41.44 -11.95
C TYR A 21 34.82 41.03 -12.24
N ARG A 22 35.41 41.56 -13.32
CA ARG A 22 36.80 41.25 -13.66
C ARG A 22 37.73 41.96 -12.67
N THR A 23 38.14 41.25 -11.62
CA THR A 23 39.01 41.78 -10.56
C THR A 23 40.23 42.48 -11.14
N ASP A 24 40.88 41.91 -12.16
CA ASP A 24 42.03 42.51 -12.85
C ASP A 24 41.74 43.87 -13.52
N GLN A 25 40.49 44.14 -13.90
CA GLN A 25 40.09 45.43 -14.46
C GLN A 25 39.85 46.45 -13.35
N VAL A 26 39.21 46.02 -12.26
CA VAL A 26 38.99 46.85 -11.06
C VAL A 26 40.32 47.23 -10.43
N ASP A 27 41.22 46.28 -10.26
CA ASP A 27 42.53 46.49 -9.66
C ASP A 27 43.39 47.45 -10.50
N ARG A 28 43.38 47.31 -11.84
CA ARG A 28 44.07 48.25 -12.72
C ARG A 28 43.50 49.66 -12.64
N TYR A 29 42.18 49.79 -12.51
CA TYR A 29 41.53 51.08 -12.37
C TYR A 29 41.84 51.71 -11.01
N LEU A 30 41.75 50.95 -9.92
CA LEU A 30 42.11 51.39 -8.57
C LEU A 30 43.60 51.77 -8.45
N ALA A 31 44.48 51.02 -9.08
CA ALA A 31 45.91 51.34 -9.12
C ALA A 31 46.17 52.67 -9.83
N ARG A 32 45.49 52.93 -10.96
CA ARG A 32 45.59 54.21 -11.68
C ARG A 32 45.04 55.37 -10.84
N LEU A 33 43.89 55.18 -10.20
CA LEU A 33 43.28 56.20 -9.34
C LEU A 33 44.15 56.50 -8.12
N SER A 34 44.70 55.46 -7.49
CA SER A 34 45.62 55.60 -6.35
C SER A 34 46.91 56.29 -6.77
N GLY A 35 47.47 55.97 -7.94
CA GLY A 35 48.63 56.67 -8.49
C GLY A 35 48.36 58.15 -8.73
N SER A 36 47.23 58.50 -9.36
CA SER A 36 46.85 59.90 -9.58
C SER A 36 46.62 60.67 -8.27
N ARG A 37 46.00 60.01 -7.27
CA ARG A 37 45.87 60.54 -5.91
C ARG A 37 47.25 60.82 -5.32
N ASP A 38 48.15 59.85 -5.33
CA ASP A 38 49.45 59.97 -4.70
C ASP A 38 50.30 61.08 -5.36
N GLU A 39 50.27 61.19 -6.70
CA GLU A 39 50.88 62.31 -7.42
C GLU A 39 50.32 63.68 -7.01
N ALA A 40 48.99 63.76 -6.83
CA ALA A 40 48.35 64.98 -6.36
C ALA A 40 48.76 65.33 -4.93
N TRP A 41 48.82 64.35 -4.03
CA TRP A 41 49.28 64.51 -2.65
C TRP A 41 50.75 64.95 -2.57
N GLU A 42 51.62 64.36 -3.38
CA GLU A 42 53.00 64.82 -3.46
C GLU A 42 53.10 66.27 -3.96
N ARG A 43 52.30 66.65 -4.95
CA ARG A 43 52.27 68.03 -5.46
C ARG A 43 51.83 68.99 -4.37
N VAL A 44 50.78 68.65 -3.61
CA VAL A 44 50.34 69.43 -2.45
C VAL A 44 51.48 69.56 -1.44
N ALA A 45 52.14 68.47 -1.07
CA ALA A 45 53.26 68.49 -0.13
C ALA A 45 54.40 69.41 -0.60
N ARG A 46 54.79 69.33 -1.89
CA ARG A 46 55.82 70.21 -2.48
C ARG A 46 55.41 71.68 -2.42
N LEU A 47 54.17 72.00 -2.77
CA LEU A 47 53.64 73.37 -2.74
C LEU A 47 53.54 73.91 -1.31
N THR A 48 53.12 73.07 -0.35
CA THR A 48 53.10 73.46 1.07
C THR A 48 54.49 73.79 1.60
N VAL A 49 55.52 73.02 1.23
CA VAL A 49 56.91 73.32 1.61
C VAL A 49 57.37 74.64 0.98
N LEU A 50 57.07 74.86 -0.31
CA LEU A 50 57.41 76.12 -0.99
C LEU A 50 56.73 77.32 -0.32
N ALA A 51 55.43 77.22 -0.03
CA ALA A 51 54.68 78.26 0.68
C ALA A 51 55.32 78.59 2.04
N LYS A 52 55.67 77.58 2.85
CA LYS A 52 56.36 77.79 4.13
C LYS A 52 57.73 78.46 3.97
N ARG A 53 58.49 78.11 2.93
CA ARG A 53 59.79 78.75 2.64
C ARG A 53 59.61 80.23 2.26
N MET A 54 58.65 80.53 1.40
CA MET A 54 58.33 81.90 1.00
C MET A 54 57.83 82.74 2.18
N GLU A 55 57.03 82.15 3.06
CA GLU A 55 56.55 82.82 4.29
C GLU A 55 57.70 83.13 5.25
N ALA A 56 58.62 82.18 5.47
CA ALA A 56 59.81 82.40 6.28
C ALA A 56 60.75 83.45 5.67
N GLU A 57 60.90 83.47 4.35
CA GLU A 57 61.68 84.49 3.65
C GLU A 57 61.04 85.88 3.75
N ALA A 58 59.73 85.98 3.54
CA ALA A 58 58.98 87.21 3.75
C ALA A 58 59.11 87.73 5.19
N GLN A 59 59.06 86.83 6.18
CA GLN A 59 59.25 87.19 7.58
C GLN A 59 60.67 87.71 7.86
N ARG A 60 61.71 87.03 7.36
CA ARG A 60 63.11 87.51 7.46
C ARG A 60 63.29 88.89 6.83
N LEU A 61 62.66 89.13 5.67
CA LEU A 61 62.69 90.43 5.01
C LEU A 61 61.98 91.51 5.85
N ARG A 62 60.84 91.20 6.47
CA ARG A 62 60.15 92.14 7.38
C ARG A 62 61.00 92.48 8.61
N GLU A 63 61.64 91.49 9.21
CA GLU A 63 62.53 91.69 10.37
C GLU A 63 63.75 92.53 9.98
N ALA A 64 64.36 92.25 8.83
CA ALA A 64 65.45 93.07 8.29
C ALA A 64 65.01 94.53 8.10
N VAL A 65 63.84 94.76 7.51
CA VAL A 65 63.28 96.11 7.33
C VAL A 65 62.98 96.78 8.69
N ALA A 66 62.42 96.05 9.65
CA ALA A 66 62.10 96.58 10.98
C ALA A 66 63.35 96.94 11.81
N SER A 67 64.49 96.29 11.54
CA SER A 67 65.77 96.59 12.19
C SER A 67 66.47 97.84 11.66
N LEU A 68 66.04 98.36 10.51
CA LEU A 68 66.55 99.62 9.98
C LEU A 68 66.03 100.78 10.82
N ALA A 69 66.92 101.71 11.20
CA ALA A 69 66.52 102.94 11.87
C ALA A 69 65.46 103.67 11.03
N PRO A 70 64.46 104.34 11.65
CA PRO A 70 63.46 105.10 10.91
C PRO A 70 64.17 106.11 9.99
N GLN A 71 64.12 105.88 8.69
CA GLN A 71 64.73 106.80 7.72
C GLN A 71 63.77 107.99 7.58
N THR A 72 63.99 109.01 8.42
CA THR A 72 63.34 110.30 8.30
C THR A 72 63.98 111.04 7.13
N TYR A 73 63.42 110.80 5.96
CA TYR A 73 63.80 111.34 4.65
C TYR A 73 63.64 112.87 4.53
N ASP A 74 63.77 113.61 5.64
CA ASP A 74 63.45 115.03 5.78
C ASP A 74 64.49 115.93 5.08
N GLU A 75 65.73 115.45 4.93
CA GLU A 75 66.82 116.16 4.23
C GLU A 75 66.83 115.94 2.71
N LEU A 76 65.93 115.12 2.16
CA LEU A 76 65.86 114.90 0.72
C LEU A 76 65.38 116.14 -0.02
N SER A 77 65.97 116.39 -1.20
CA SER A 77 65.46 117.40 -2.12
C SER A 77 64.00 117.10 -2.50
N GLU A 78 63.23 118.14 -2.82
CA GLU A 78 61.82 118.00 -3.23
C GLU A 78 61.63 116.98 -4.38
N ARG A 79 62.59 116.91 -5.31
CA ARG A 79 62.61 115.91 -6.38
C ARG A 79 62.71 114.49 -5.84
N ALA A 80 63.56 114.26 -4.85
CA ALA A 80 63.77 112.92 -4.31
C ALA A 80 62.63 112.47 -3.38
N ARG A 81 61.97 113.40 -2.66
CA ARG A 81 60.71 113.12 -1.94
C ARG A 81 59.58 112.68 -2.87
N ARG A 82 59.45 113.32 -4.05
CA ARG A 82 58.48 112.90 -5.07
C ARG A 82 58.74 111.49 -5.61
N ILE A 83 60.02 111.14 -5.82
CA ILE A 83 60.42 109.78 -6.26
C ILE A 83 60.08 108.75 -5.19
N LEU A 84 60.34 109.06 -3.91
CA LEU A 84 60.00 108.17 -2.80
C LEU A 84 58.49 107.95 -2.67
N ALA A 85 57.69 109.01 -2.74
CA ALA A 85 56.23 108.91 -2.69
C ALA A 85 55.69 108.03 -3.83
N LEU A 86 56.17 108.25 -5.05
CA LEU A 86 55.82 107.40 -6.20
C LEU A 86 56.22 105.94 -5.97
N ALA A 87 57.41 105.68 -5.44
CA ALA A 87 57.85 104.32 -5.15
C ALA A 87 57.00 103.62 -4.06
N GLN A 88 56.48 104.38 -3.08
CA GLN A 88 55.57 103.86 -2.07
C GLN A 88 54.19 103.55 -2.65
N GLU A 89 53.65 104.44 -3.48
CA GLU A 89 52.39 104.23 -4.21
C GLU A 89 52.48 103.00 -5.12
N GLU A 90 53.55 102.88 -5.92
CA GLU A 90 53.80 101.69 -6.75
C GLU A 90 53.96 100.42 -5.89
N GLY A 91 54.64 100.51 -4.74
CA GLY A 91 54.77 99.39 -3.82
C GLY A 91 53.46 98.98 -3.15
N GLU A 92 52.52 99.90 -2.94
CA GLU A 92 51.15 99.62 -2.50
C GLU A 92 50.31 99.00 -3.62
N ALA A 93 50.42 99.53 -4.84
CA ALA A 93 49.75 99.00 -6.02
C ALA A 93 50.18 97.54 -6.29
N VAL A 94 51.49 97.26 -6.34
CA VAL A 94 52.01 95.89 -6.53
C VAL A 94 51.55 94.93 -5.44
N ARG A 95 51.46 95.37 -4.17
CA ARG A 95 50.93 94.54 -3.08
C ARG A 95 49.42 94.33 -3.19
N GLY A 96 48.68 95.33 -3.66
CA GLY A 96 47.26 95.23 -3.97
C GLY A 96 47.01 94.20 -5.06
N ASP A 97 47.71 94.32 -6.18
CA ASP A 97 47.61 93.42 -7.33
C ASP A 97 47.98 91.99 -6.95
N ALA A 98 49.10 91.79 -6.24
CA ALA A 98 49.51 90.46 -5.79
C ALA A 98 48.48 89.78 -4.86
N ARG A 99 47.78 90.56 -4.01
CA ARG A 99 46.70 90.04 -3.16
C ARG A 99 45.46 89.70 -3.97
N ALA A 100 45.11 90.52 -4.95
CA ALA A 100 44.00 90.26 -5.86
C ALA A 100 44.24 89.00 -6.69
N ASP A 101 45.44 88.84 -7.25
CA ASP A 101 45.84 87.65 -8.01
C ASP A 101 45.83 86.38 -7.16
N ALA A 102 46.32 86.46 -5.91
CA ALA A 102 46.28 85.34 -4.97
C ALA A 102 44.83 84.93 -4.63
N ALA A 103 43.96 85.91 -4.36
CA ALA A 103 42.54 85.66 -4.10
C ALA A 103 41.82 85.06 -5.32
N ALA A 104 42.10 85.57 -6.52
CA ALA A 104 41.55 85.04 -7.77
C ALA A 104 42.01 83.60 -8.03
N THR A 105 43.29 83.31 -7.79
CA THR A 105 43.86 81.96 -7.94
C THR A 105 43.24 80.97 -6.96
N LEU A 106 43.06 81.36 -5.69
CA LEU A 106 42.39 80.53 -4.68
C LEU A 106 40.93 80.29 -5.05
N GLY A 107 40.18 81.33 -5.42
CA GLY A 107 38.78 81.18 -5.85
C GLY A 107 38.63 80.28 -7.09
N ALA A 108 39.57 80.36 -8.04
CA ALA A 108 39.57 79.48 -9.20
C ALA A 108 39.87 78.02 -8.83
N ALA A 109 40.77 77.78 -7.87
CA ALA A 109 41.09 76.45 -7.36
C ALA A 109 39.91 75.83 -6.59
N ASP A 110 39.24 76.60 -5.72
CA ASP A 110 38.05 76.15 -4.99
C ASP A 110 36.91 75.80 -5.94
N ALA A 111 36.62 76.67 -6.91
CA ALA A 111 35.60 76.41 -7.92
C ALA A 111 35.92 75.17 -8.79
N TYR A 112 37.20 74.89 -9.04
CA TYR A 112 37.62 73.67 -9.72
C TYR A 112 37.42 72.43 -8.84
N ALA A 113 37.80 72.51 -7.56
CA ALA A 113 37.61 71.42 -6.60
C ALA A 113 36.12 71.06 -6.44
N ASP A 114 35.24 72.05 -6.34
CA ASP A 114 33.79 71.85 -6.25
C ASP A 114 33.22 71.16 -7.49
N ARG A 115 33.66 71.58 -8.69
CA ARG A 115 33.24 70.94 -9.95
C ARG A 115 33.69 69.48 -10.03
N VAL A 116 34.94 69.19 -9.65
CA VAL A 116 35.45 67.81 -9.64
C VAL A 116 34.70 66.96 -8.61
N ALA A 117 34.43 67.49 -7.42
CA ALA A 117 33.67 66.79 -6.39
C ALA A 117 32.24 66.49 -6.83
N GLU A 118 31.58 67.43 -7.52
CA GLU A 118 30.23 67.24 -8.05
C GLU A 118 30.20 66.20 -9.17
N LEU A 119 31.12 66.25 -10.12
CA LEU A 119 31.25 65.23 -11.16
C LEU A 119 31.50 63.84 -10.56
N ALA A 120 32.38 63.74 -9.57
CA ALA A 120 32.64 62.46 -8.89
C ALA A 120 31.40 61.93 -8.16
N ARG A 121 30.58 62.80 -7.55
CA ARG A 121 29.30 62.41 -6.94
C ARG A 121 28.32 61.90 -8.00
N GLN A 122 28.16 62.63 -9.11
CA GLN A 122 27.26 62.25 -10.20
C GLN A 122 27.65 60.90 -10.81
N ASP A 123 28.94 60.69 -11.06
CA ASP A 123 29.47 59.42 -11.56
C ASP A 123 29.21 58.28 -10.57
N ALA A 124 29.45 58.50 -9.27
CA ALA A 124 29.16 57.51 -8.24
C ALA A 124 27.66 57.15 -8.18
N HIS A 125 26.78 58.15 -8.24
CA HIS A 125 25.33 57.93 -8.29
C HIS A 125 24.93 57.14 -9.55
N ALA A 126 25.45 57.50 -10.72
CA ALA A 126 25.17 56.77 -11.97
C ALA A 126 25.63 55.31 -11.90
N VAL A 127 26.78 55.03 -11.28
CA VAL A 127 27.25 53.65 -11.06
C VAL A 127 26.33 52.88 -10.13
N VAL A 128 25.87 53.50 -9.04
CA VAL A 128 24.91 52.87 -8.10
C VAL A 128 23.60 52.55 -8.81
N GLU A 129 23.00 53.52 -9.50
CA GLU A 129 21.73 53.32 -10.23
C GLU A 129 21.84 52.21 -11.28
N GLN A 130 22.90 52.22 -12.10
CA GLN A 130 23.12 51.16 -13.09
C GLN A 130 23.31 49.79 -12.44
N THR A 131 23.99 49.74 -11.29
CA THR A 131 24.21 48.49 -10.57
C THR A 131 22.91 47.97 -9.97
N GLU A 132 22.07 48.84 -9.41
CA GLU A 132 20.75 48.47 -8.92
C GLU A 132 19.85 47.92 -10.03
N VAL A 133 19.83 48.57 -11.19
CA VAL A 133 19.06 48.09 -12.35
C VAL A 133 19.54 46.71 -12.77
N ARG A 134 20.86 46.49 -12.89
CA ARG A 134 21.43 45.18 -13.23
C ARG A 134 21.12 44.13 -12.16
N ALA A 135 21.17 44.49 -10.89
CA ALA A 135 20.84 43.59 -9.78
C ALA A 135 19.36 43.17 -9.83
N ARG A 136 18.43 44.12 -10.01
CA ARG A 136 16.99 43.85 -10.16
C ARG A 136 16.72 42.94 -11.35
N GLN A 137 17.28 43.25 -12.53
CA GLN A 137 17.15 42.41 -13.72
C GLN A 137 17.74 41.00 -13.52
N GLY A 138 18.85 40.89 -12.78
CA GLY A 138 19.45 39.61 -12.41
C GLY A 138 18.53 38.78 -11.53
N LEU A 139 17.93 39.40 -10.51
CA LEU A 139 16.97 38.75 -9.60
C LEU A 139 15.70 38.31 -10.33
N GLU A 140 15.11 39.16 -11.16
CA GLU A 140 13.93 38.81 -11.96
C GLU A 140 14.20 37.65 -12.93
N ARG A 141 15.41 37.58 -13.49
CA ARG A 141 15.81 36.44 -14.34
C ARG A 141 15.94 35.17 -13.51
N ALA A 142 16.63 35.24 -12.37
CA ALA A 142 16.78 34.09 -11.48
C ALA A 142 15.44 33.57 -10.94
N GLN A 143 14.50 34.48 -10.64
CA GLN A 143 13.14 34.14 -10.24
C GLN A 143 12.38 33.42 -11.36
N ARG A 144 12.41 33.94 -12.59
CA ARG A 144 11.81 33.29 -13.76
C ARG A 144 12.38 31.89 -14.00
N GLU A 145 13.71 31.76 -14.00
CA GLU A 145 14.37 30.45 -14.14
C GLU A 145 13.93 29.48 -13.02
N ALA A 146 13.82 29.96 -11.78
CA ALA A 146 13.35 29.14 -10.66
C ALA A 146 11.85 28.79 -10.75
N ASP A 147 11.01 29.68 -11.29
CA ASP A 147 9.59 29.41 -11.55
C ASP A 147 9.43 28.36 -12.66
N GLU A 148 10.19 28.47 -13.75
CA GLU A 148 10.20 27.51 -14.86
C GLU A 148 10.61 26.11 -14.40
N VAL A 149 11.68 26.00 -13.61
CA VAL A 149 12.12 24.71 -13.04
C VAL A 149 11.03 24.12 -12.13
N ARG A 150 10.39 24.94 -11.29
CA ARG A 150 9.30 24.48 -10.42
C ARG A 150 8.05 24.06 -11.20
N ALA A 151 7.71 24.77 -12.26
CA ALA A 151 6.60 24.42 -13.14
C ALA A 151 6.86 23.08 -13.83
N GLY A 152 8.05 22.91 -14.44
CA GLY A 152 8.45 21.65 -15.06
C GLY A 152 8.41 20.46 -14.09
N ALA A 153 8.95 20.62 -12.88
CA ALA A 153 8.89 19.57 -11.86
C ALA A 153 7.46 19.21 -11.42
N ARG A 154 6.53 20.19 -11.39
CA ARG A 154 5.12 19.94 -11.08
C ARG A 154 4.42 19.18 -12.21
N ASP A 155 4.71 19.54 -13.45
CA ASP A 155 4.16 18.87 -14.63
C ASP A 155 4.67 17.42 -14.73
N ASP A 156 5.96 17.19 -14.49
CA ASP A 156 6.55 15.85 -14.38
C ASP A 156 5.86 15.01 -13.30
N ALA A 157 5.73 15.57 -12.10
CA ALA A 157 5.06 14.90 -10.99
C ALA A 157 3.58 14.62 -11.28
N ALA A 158 2.90 15.49 -12.04
CA ALA A 158 1.51 15.27 -12.46
C ALA A 158 1.42 14.14 -13.49
N ARG A 159 2.33 14.10 -14.48
CA ARG A 159 2.42 13.03 -15.47
C ARG A 159 2.64 11.68 -14.83
N TRP A 160 3.64 11.55 -13.96
CA TRP A 160 3.92 10.28 -13.26
C TRP A 160 2.75 9.81 -12.40
N ARG A 161 2.05 10.73 -11.72
CA ARG A 161 0.83 10.39 -10.96
C ARG A 161 -0.28 9.89 -11.87
N ALA A 162 -0.49 10.52 -13.01
CA ALA A 162 -1.50 10.09 -13.98
C ALA A 162 -1.17 8.71 -14.57
N GLU A 163 0.09 8.48 -14.95
CA GLU A 163 0.58 7.19 -15.46
C GLU A 163 0.43 6.07 -14.42
N ALA A 164 0.87 6.32 -13.17
CA ALA A 164 0.74 5.35 -12.09
C ALA A 164 -0.73 5.04 -11.78
N HIS A 165 -1.60 6.04 -11.78
CA HIS A 165 -3.04 5.85 -11.57
C HIS A 165 -3.67 5.04 -12.72
N ALA A 166 -3.33 5.35 -13.97
CA ALA A 166 -3.81 4.60 -15.13
C ALA A 166 -3.36 3.12 -15.08
N ALA A 167 -2.11 2.87 -14.72
CA ALA A 167 -1.59 1.52 -14.51
C ALA A 167 -2.36 0.79 -13.41
N LEU A 168 -2.63 1.43 -12.27
CA LEU A 168 -3.40 0.84 -11.17
C LEU A 168 -4.83 0.49 -11.61
N VAL A 169 -5.51 1.37 -12.35
CA VAL A 169 -6.86 1.13 -12.86
C VAL A 169 -6.87 -0.08 -13.81
N GLU A 170 -5.89 -0.17 -14.72
CA GLU A 170 -5.78 -1.30 -15.63
C GLU A 170 -5.47 -2.62 -14.89
N THR A 171 -4.59 -2.58 -13.88
CA THR A 171 -4.33 -3.76 -13.04
C THR A 171 -5.57 -4.21 -12.28
N ARG A 172 -6.35 -3.28 -11.73
CA ARG A 172 -7.63 -3.60 -11.07
C ARG A 172 -8.61 -4.24 -12.05
N ARG A 173 -8.78 -3.64 -13.23
CA ARG A 173 -9.64 -4.21 -14.29
C ARG A 173 -9.25 -5.64 -14.66
N ARG A 174 -7.95 -5.91 -14.82
CA ARG A 174 -7.44 -7.26 -15.11
C ARG A 174 -7.67 -8.23 -13.95
N ALA A 175 -7.49 -7.77 -12.72
CA ALA A 175 -7.76 -8.58 -11.54
C ALA A 175 -9.24 -8.94 -11.45
N ASP A 176 -10.15 -7.99 -11.68
CA ASP A 176 -11.59 -8.22 -11.67
C ASP A 176 -12.01 -9.24 -12.74
N VAL A 177 -11.45 -9.13 -13.96
CA VAL A 177 -11.67 -10.13 -15.03
C VAL A 177 -11.19 -11.51 -14.59
N LEU A 178 -9.97 -11.61 -14.05
CA LEU A 178 -9.42 -12.89 -13.59
C LEU A 178 -10.27 -13.50 -12.45
N VAL A 179 -10.76 -12.69 -11.52
CA VAL A 179 -11.65 -13.14 -10.45
C VAL A 179 -12.96 -13.67 -11.05
N ALA A 180 -13.57 -12.95 -11.99
CA ALA A 180 -14.81 -13.39 -12.63
C ALA A 180 -14.63 -14.70 -13.42
N GLU A 181 -13.51 -14.85 -14.14
CA GLU A 181 -13.14 -16.10 -14.83
C GLU A 181 -12.98 -17.25 -13.83
N ARG A 182 -12.30 -17.02 -12.70
CA ARG A 182 -12.15 -18.05 -11.65
C ARG A 182 -13.47 -18.44 -11.01
N GLU A 183 -14.33 -17.48 -10.71
CA GLU A 183 -15.66 -17.78 -10.19
C GLU A 183 -16.48 -18.61 -11.18
N GLN A 184 -16.38 -18.29 -12.47
CA GLN A 184 -17.05 -19.05 -13.53
C GLN A 184 -16.52 -20.49 -13.61
N GLU A 185 -15.21 -20.68 -13.66
CA GLU A 185 -14.59 -22.02 -13.63
C GLU A 185 -15.05 -22.84 -12.40
N GLN A 186 -15.13 -22.21 -11.23
CA GLN A 186 -15.58 -22.86 -10.01
C GLN A 186 -17.06 -23.23 -10.05
N ARG A 187 -17.93 -22.35 -10.59
CA ARG A 187 -19.35 -22.65 -10.81
C ARG A 187 -19.50 -23.85 -11.73
N GLU A 188 -18.83 -23.85 -12.87
CA GLU A 188 -18.88 -24.94 -13.85
C GLU A 188 -18.41 -26.28 -13.25
N ARG A 189 -17.34 -26.27 -12.45
CA ARG A 189 -16.86 -27.45 -11.72
C ARG A 189 -17.86 -27.96 -10.69
N ARG A 190 -18.51 -27.06 -9.94
CA ARG A 190 -19.55 -27.43 -8.96
C ARG A 190 -20.75 -28.05 -9.65
N GLU A 191 -21.27 -27.41 -10.70
CA GLU A 191 -22.38 -27.95 -11.47
C GLU A 191 -22.04 -29.31 -12.10
N ALA A 192 -20.80 -29.49 -12.58
CA ALA A 192 -20.36 -30.79 -13.09
C ALA A 192 -20.32 -31.86 -12.00
N ALA A 193 -19.80 -31.54 -10.82
CA ALA A 193 -19.78 -32.44 -9.68
C ALA A 193 -21.19 -32.77 -9.16
N GLU A 194 -22.09 -31.78 -9.09
CA GLU A 194 -23.50 -31.97 -8.73
C GLU A 194 -24.22 -32.88 -9.71
N ARG A 195 -24.00 -32.71 -11.02
CA ARG A 195 -24.54 -33.61 -12.05
C ARG A 195 -24.01 -35.03 -11.87
N GLU A 196 -22.73 -35.21 -11.60
CA GLU A 196 -22.14 -36.54 -11.37
C GLU A 196 -22.73 -37.21 -10.12
N ILE A 197 -22.90 -36.45 -9.03
CA ILE A 197 -23.54 -36.94 -7.80
C ILE A 197 -24.99 -37.35 -8.09
N ALA A 198 -25.77 -36.51 -8.76
CA ALA A 198 -27.16 -36.80 -9.10
C ALA A 198 -27.30 -38.08 -9.95
N VAL A 199 -26.40 -38.29 -10.92
CA VAL A 199 -26.37 -39.54 -11.71
C VAL A 199 -26.07 -40.75 -10.81
N ARG A 200 -25.08 -40.66 -9.93
CA ARG A 200 -24.74 -41.76 -9.01
C ARG A 200 -25.85 -42.04 -8.01
N GLU A 201 -26.53 -41.02 -7.51
CA GLU A 201 -27.68 -41.15 -6.61
C GLU A 201 -28.85 -41.84 -7.32
N ALA A 202 -29.17 -41.43 -8.56
CA ALA A 202 -30.21 -42.08 -9.35
C ALA A 202 -29.89 -43.56 -9.65
N ASP A 203 -28.62 -43.87 -10.00
CA ASP A 203 -28.17 -45.25 -10.21
C ASP A 203 -28.28 -46.09 -8.91
N GLN A 204 -27.94 -45.51 -7.76
CA GLN A 204 -28.07 -46.17 -6.46
C GLN A 204 -29.53 -46.41 -6.08
N GLU A 205 -30.39 -45.41 -6.27
CA GLU A 205 -31.83 -45.52 -6.01
C GLU A 205 -32.47 -46.59 -6.90
N ALA A 206 -32.10 -46.66 -8.18
CA ALA A 206 -32.56 -47.70 -9.10
C ALA A 206 -32.18 -49.10 -8.60
N ARG A 207 -30.91 -49.31 -8.21
CA ARG A 207 -30.42 -50.59 -7.67
C ARG A 207 -31.11 -50.96 -6.36
N LEU A 208 -31.31 -50.01 -5.47
CA LEU A 208 -32.03 -50.24 -4.20
C LEU A 208 -33.47 -50.63 -4.46
N SER A 209 -34.16 -49.96 -5.40
CA SER A 209 -35.53 -50.29 -5.78
C SER A 209 -35.63 -51.69 -6.42
N GLU A 210 -34.65 -52.09 -7.24
CA GLU A 210 -34.57 -53.46 -7.78
C GLU A 210 -34.38 -54.49 -6.67
N LEU A 211 -33.41 -54.28 -5.78
CA LEU A 211 -33.17 -55.17 -4.63
C LEU A 211 -34.38 -55.28 -3.71
N GLU A 212 -35.10 -54.16 -3.49
CA GLU A 212 -36.32 -54.15 -2.70
C GLU A 212 -37.43 -54.97 -3.38
N ARG A 213 -37.63 -54.80 -4.70
CA ARG A 213 -38.60 -55.61 -5.46
C ARG A 213 -38.26 -57.10 -5.41
N ASP A 214 -36.99 -57.46 -5.57
CA ASP A 214 -36.51 -58.84 -5.48
C ASP A 214 -36.72 -59.43 -4.08
N ALA A 215 -36.41 -58.65 -3.04
CA ALA A 215 -36.63 -59.06 -1.64
C ALA A 215 -38.11 -59.25 -1.33
N GLN A 216 -38.98 -58.33 -1.80
CA GLN A 216 -40.43 -58.44 -1.65
C GLN A 216 -40.98 -59.65 -2.40
N ALA A 217 -40.50 -59.93 -3.62
CA ALA A 217 -40.89 -61.10 -4.40
C ALA A 217 -40.51 -62.40 -3.69
N ARG A 218 -39.26 -62.50 -3.19
CA ARG A 218 -38.79 -63.65 -2.40
C ARG A 218 -39.56 -63.84 -1.10
N LEU A 219 -39.91 -62.74 -0.42
CA LEU A 219 -40.73 -62.79 0.78
C LEU A 219 -42.15 -63.28 0.47
N ALA A 220 -42.74 -62.84 -0.65
CA ALA A 220 -44.05 -63.31 -1.08
C ALA A 220 -44.03 -64.80 -1.46
N GLU A 221 -43.00 -65.25 -2.16
CA GLU A 221 -42.76 -66.67 -2.46
C GLU A 221 -42.61 -67.51 -1.18
N ALA A 222 -41.76 -67.08 -0.25
CA ALA A 222 -41.58 -67.76 1.03
C ALA A 222 -42.87 -67.83 1.85
N ARG A 223 -43.69 -66.77 1.84
CA ARG A 223 -45.01 -66.77 2.49
C ARG A 223 -45.99 -67.74 1.84
N ARG A 224 -45.98 -67.86 0.51
CA ARG A 224 -46.80 -68.84 -0.21
C ARG A 224 -46.37 -70.26 0.12
N ALA A 225 -45.07 -70.55 0.01
CA ALA A 225 -44.52 -71.87 0.35
C ALA A 225 -44.79 -72.24 1.82
N PHE A 226 -44.71 -71.28 2.74
CA PHE A 226 -45.09 -71.48 4.13
C PHE A 226 -46.58 -71.81 4.29
N ALA A 227 -47.48 -71.06 3.63
CA ALA A 227 -48.91 -71.34 3.67
C ALA A 227 -49.24 -72.71 3.05
N GLU A 228 -48.63 -73.07 1.92
CA GLU A 228 -48.77 -74.39 1.29
C GLU A 228 -48.28 -75.52 2.22
N ALA A 229 -47.15 -75.33 2.90
CA ALA A 229 -46.65 -76.29 3.88
C ALA A 229 -47.56 -76.39 5.12
N GLU A 230 -48.13 -75.28 5.58
CA GLU A 230 -49.10 -75.27 6.68
C GLU A 230 -50.39 -76.02 6.31
N GLU A 231 -50.95 -75.76 5.12
CA GLU A 231 -52.13 -76.49 4.62
C GLU A 231 -51.83 -77.97 4.38
N ALA A 232 -50.66 -78.32 3.83
CA ALA A 232 -50.24 -79.72 3.68
C ALA A 232 -50.06 -80.41 5.05
N ALA A 233 -49.54 -79.71 6.05
CA ALA A 233 -49.42 -80.22 7.41
C ALA A 233 -50.79 -80.42 8.07
N ARG A 234 -51.75 -79.48 7.86
CA ARG A 234 -53.14 -79.62 8.30
C ARG A 234 -53.82 -80.81 7.65
N HIS A 235 -53.77 -80.93 6.32
CA HIS A 235 -54.33 -82.07 5.62
C HIS A 235 -53.66 -83.39 6.00
N GLY A 236 -52.33 -83.41 6.18
CA GLY A 236 -51.63 -84.59 6.67
C GLY A 236 -52.06 -85.00 8.08
N GLN A 237 -52.33 -84.03 8.96
CA GLN A 237 -52.87 -84.25 10.30
C GLN A 237 -54.32 -84.76 10.24
N GLU A 238 -55.19 -84.14 9.43
CA GLU A 238 -56.58 -84.56 9.20
C GLU A 238 -56.63 -85.99 8.63
N ASP A 239 -55.80 -86.31 7.65
CA ASP A 239 -55.68 -87.65 7.06
C ASP A 239 -55.18 -88.68 8.09
N ALA A 240 -54.21 -88.31 8.93
CA ALA A 240 -53.71 -89.17 9.99
C ALA A 240 -54.79 -89.43 11.06
N GLU A 241 -55.56 -88.40 11.43
CA GLU A 241 -56.70 -88.52 12.35
C GLU A 241 -57.82 -89.38 11.74
N ALA A 242 -58.15 -89.19 10.46
CA ALA A 242 -59.14 -89.99 9.74
C ALA A 242 -58.72 -91.46 9.64
N ARG A 243 -57.48 -91.75 9.24
CA ARG A 243 -56.94 -93.12 9.22
C ARG A 243 -56.87 -93.73 10.62
N GLY A 244 -56.52 -92.93 11.62
CA GLY A 244 -56.58 -93.33 13.02
C GLY A 244 -57.99 -93.74 13.44
N ALA A 245 -59.00 -92.94 13.10
CA ALA A 245 -60.41 -93.22 13.37
C ALA A 245 -60.90 -94.46 12.61
N GLU A 246 -60.53 -94.64 11.33
CA GLU A 246 -60.83 -95.83 10.54
C GLU A 246 -60.22 -97.10 11.15
N LEU A 247 -58.95 -97.06 11.56
CA LEU A 247 -58.29 -98.18 12.22
C LEU A 247 -58.98 -98.56 13.54
N VAL A 248 -59.38 -97.56 14.33
CA VAL A 248 -60.15 -97.77 15.57
C VAL A 248 -61.52 -98.36 15.26
N ALA A 249 -62.22 -97.87 14.24
CA ALA A 249 -63.51 -98.41 13.81
C ALA A 249 -63.40 -99.85 13.29
N ALA A 250 -62.37 -100.16 12.50
CA ALA A 250 -62.08 -101.51 12.03
C ALA A 250 -61.73 -102.46 13.18
N ALA A 251 -60.96 -101.98 14.18
CA ALA A 251 -60.66 -102.72 15.40
C ALA A 251 -61.95 -103.03 16.18
N ARG A 252 -62.84 -102.05 16.36
CA ARG A 252 -64.17 -102.24 16.99
C ARG A 252 -65.05 -103.20 16.20
N ALA A 253 -65.11 -103.09 14.88
CA ALA A 253 -65.88 -104.01 14.04
C ALA A 253 -65.34 -105.45 14.11
N ARG A 254 -64.01 -105.60 14.29
CA ARG A 254 -63.38 -106.91 14.51
C ARG A 254 -63.68 -107.44 15.91
N GLU A 255 -63.62 -106.58 16.93
CA GLU A 255 -64.05 -106.87 18.30
C GLU A 255 -65.51 -107.34 18.32
N GLU A 256 -66.44 -106.61 17.70
CA GLU A 256 -67.85 -106.99 17.60
C GLU A 256 -68.05 -108.32 16.85
N ARG A 257 -67.29 -108.56 15.78
CA ARG A 257 -67.37 -109.82 15.02
C ARG A 257 -66.92 -111.00 15.86
N VAL A 258 -65.79 -110.86 16.55
CA VAL A 258 -65.32 -111.83 17.54
C VAL A 258 -66.39 -112.01 18.62
N GLY A 259 -66.97 -110.93 19.15
CA GLY A 259 -68.08 -110.97 20.11
C GLY A 259 -69.26 -111.82 19.60
N ARG A 260 -69.78 -111.54 18.40
CA ARG A 260 -70.87 -112.30 17.77
C ARG A 260 -70.50 -113.76 17.49
N GLU A 261 -69.26 -114.03 17.12
CA GLU A 261 -68.76 -115.39 16.90
C GLU A 261 -68.67 -116.17 18.21
N THR A 262 -68.20 -115.53 19.28
CA THR A 262 -68.22 -116.08 20.65
C THR A 262 -69.66 -116.36 21.10
N GLU A 263 -70.59 -115.43 20.87
CA GLU A 263 -72.01 -115.64 21.19
C GLU A 263 -72.64 -116.76 20.37
N ARG A 264 -72.27 -116.92 19.09
CA ARG A 264 -72.77 -118.00 18.24
C ARG A 264 -72.29 -119.36 18.76
N VAL A 265 -71.01 -119.46 19.12
CA VAL A 265 -70.43 -120.65 19.74
C VAL A 265 -71.11 -120.96 21.07
N LEU A 266 -71.39 -119.95 21.89
CA LEU A 266 -72.15 -120.12 23.14
C LEU A 266 -73.59 -120.60 22.89
N ARG A 267 -74.27 -120.09 21.85
CA ARG A 267 -75.61 -120.53 21.45
C ARG A 267 -75.62 -121.96 20.89
N GLU A 268 -74.64 -122.34 20.09
CA GLU A 268 -74.48 -123.71 19.59
C GLU A 268 -74.23 -124.69 20.75
N HIS A 269 -73.43 -124.31 21.76
CA HIS A 269 -73.25 -125.10 22.98
C HIS A 269 -74.51 -125.18 23.84
N ALA A 270 -75.31 -124.11 23.93
CA ALA A 270 -76.59 -124.14 24.63
C ALA A 270 -77.63 -125.03 23.94
N ALA A 271 -77.69 -124.99 22.60
CA ALA A 271 -78.57 -125.84 21.79
C ALA A 271 -78.21 -127.33 21.92
N ALA A 272 -76.92 -127.68 21.92
CA ALA A 272 -76.47 -129.05 22.18
C ALA A 272 -76.85 -129.55 23.60
N GLN A 273 -76.89 -128.65 24.59
CA GLN A 273 -77.35 -128.97 25.94
C GLN A 273 -78.87 -129.20 26.02
N GLU A 274 -79.67 -128.42 25.29
CA GLU A 274 -81.12 -128.60 25.22
C GLU A 274 -81.52 -129.87 24.47
N GLU A 275 -80.83 -130.21 23.39
CA GLU A 275 -81.05 -131.44 22.63
C GLU A 275 -80.75 -132.69 23.48
N MET A 276 -79.69 -132.65 24.29
CA MET A 276 -79.36 -133.71 25.25
C MET A 276 -80.41 -133.84 26.37
N ARG A 277 -80.96 -132.71 26.87
CA ARG A 277 -82.05 -132.70 27.86
C ARG A 277 -83.38 -133.20 27.29
N ALA A 278 -83.69 -132.88 26.03
CA ALA A 278 -84.88 -133.37 25.33
C ALA A 278 -84.82 -134.89 25.10
N HIS A 279 -83.65 -135.43 24.75
CA HIS A 279 -83.44 -136.88 24.62
C HIS A 279 -83.63 -137.61 25.97
N MET A 280 -83.12 -137.03 27.06
CA MET A 280 -83.31 -137.57 28.42
C MET A 280 -84.75 -137.44 28.93
N SER A 281 -85.52 -136.46 28.47
CA SER A 281 -86.96 -136.31 28.78
C SER A 281 -87.80 -137.33 28.02
N HIS A 282 -87.45 -137.63 26.76
CA HIS A 282 -88.15 -138.61 25.94
C HIS A 282 -87.97 -140.05 26.47
N VAL A 283 -86.75 -140.42 26.89
CA VAL A 283 -86.51 -141.72 27.56
C VAL A 283 -87.29 -141.82 28.89
N ARG A 284 -87.43 -140.71 29.63
CA ARG A 284 -88.20 -140.65 30.89
C ARG A 284 -89.71 -140.78 30.66
N SER A 285 -90.23 -140.25 29.55
CA SER A 285 -91.63 -140.38 29.11
C SER A 285 -91.97 -141.80 28.63
N SER A 286 -91.07 -142.44 27.86
CA SER A 286 -91.29 -143.80 27.36
C SER A 286 -91.21 -144.89 28.45
N LEU A 287 -90.52 -144.64 29.57
CA LEU A 287 -90.51 -145.54 30.73
C LEU A 287 -91.73 -145.36 31.67
N ALA A 288 -92.35 -144.18 31.69
CA ALA A 288 -93.56 -143.89 32.49
C ALA A 288 -94.84 -144.54 31.94
N ALA A 289 -94.90 -144.82 30.63
CA ALA A 289 -96.06 -145.45 29.99
C ALA A 289 -96.14 -146.99 30.18
N LEU A 290 -95.05 -147.65 30.59
CA LEU A 290 -95.00 -149.10 30.81
C LEU A 290 -95.10 -149.51 32.29
N THR A 291 -95.09 -148.57 33.24
CA THR A 291 -95.25 -148.86 34.68
C THR A 291 -95.96 -147.70 35.37
N GLY A 292 -97.28 -147.79 35.56
CA GLY A 292 -98.12 -146.72 36.10
C GLY A 292 -97.71 -146.24 37.50
N ARG A 293 -96.94 -145.14 37.56
CA ARG A 293 -96.72 -144.33 38.77
C ARG A 293 -96.49 -142.88 38.37
N ALA A 294 -97.41 -141.99 38.73
CA ALA A 294 -97.26 -140.55 38.55
C ALA A 294 -96.88 -139.89 39.90
N PRO A 295 -95.74 -139.20 39.99
CA PRO A 295 -95.31 -138.44 41.16
C PRO A 295 -95.75 -136.98 41.07
N ALA A 296 -95.95 -136.36 42.23
CA ALA A 296 -96.10 -134.91 42.40
C ALA A 296 -94.95 -134.40 43.27
N GLU A 297 -94.01 -133.70 42.63
CA GLU A 297 -93.04 -132.75 43.19
C GLU A 297 -92.97 -131.66 42.11
N GLY A 298 -93.03 -130.37 42.42
CA GLY A 298 -92.08 -129.63 43.24
C GLY A 298 -91.65 -128.43 42.39
#